data_AF-A0A382WZM1-F1
#
_entry.id   AF-A0A382WZM1-F1
#
_cell.length_a   1.000
_cell.length_b   1.000
_cell.length_c   1.000
_cell.angle_alpha   90.00
_cell.angle_beta   90.00
_cell.angle_gamma   90.00
#
_symmetry.space_group_name_H-M   'P 1'
#
loop_
_entity.id
_entity.type
_entity.pdbx_description
1 polymer ?
#
loop_
_entity_poly.entity_id
_entity_poly.type
_entity_poly.pdbx_seq_one_letter_code
_entity_poly.pdbx_strand_id
1 'polypeptide(L)' 'MEIHTPGKDDVVLDLGCGWGTFCWLLADRVKHITGLDFSENSVTLCKEKL' A
#
# COMPACT_ATOMS: atom_id res chain seq x y z
N MET A 1 11.96 -19.04 5.82
CA MET A 1 11.30 -17.90 5.14
C MET A 1 11.72 -16.66 5.88
N GLU A 2 12.32 -15.71 5.16
CA GLU A 2 12.73 -14.43 5.72
C GLU A 2 11.77 -13.37 5.18
N ILE A 3 11.32 -12.47 6.05
CA ILE A 3 10.39 -11.41 5.67
C ILE A 3 11.24 -10.24 5.18
N HIS A 4 11.07 -9.88 3.91
CA HIS A 4 11.73 -8.72 3.33
C HIS A 4 11.29 -7.43 4.03
N THR A 5 12.23 -6.52 4.26
CA THR A 5 11.92 -5.16 4.73
C THR A 5 12.04 -4.21 3.55
N PRO A 6 10.93 -3.67 3.01
CA PRO A 6 10.96 -2.80 1.83
C PRO A 6 11.80 -1.54 2.05
N GLY A 7 12.58 -1.16 1.05
CA GLY A 7 13.42 0.02 1.04
C GLY A 7 13.18 0.95 -0.16
N LYS A 8 13.96 2.03 -0.22
CA LYS A 8 13.76 3.17 -1.15
C LYS A 8 13.75 2.82 -2.64
N ASP A 9 14.31 1.67 -3.01
CA ASP A 9 14.41 1.24 -4.41
C ASP A 9 13.33 0.19 -4.77
N ASP A 10 12.57 -0.28 -3.78
CA ASP A 10 11.53 -1.31 -3.96
C ASP A 10 10.23 -0.73 -4.51
N VAL A 11 9.54 -1.54 -5.32
CA VAL A 11 8.16 -1.30 -5.77
C VAL A 11 7.26 -2.32 -5.09
N VAL A 12 6.25 -1.85 -4.37
CA VAL A 12 5.40 -2.69 -3.52
C VAL A 12 3.98 -2.77 -4.05
N LEU A 13 3.39 -3.96 -3.98
CA LEU A 13 1.97 -4.21 -4.21
C LEU A 13 1.31 -4.64 -2.89
N ASP A 14 0.36 -3.85 -2.40
CA ASP A 14 -0.42 -4.12 -1.20
C ASP A 14 -1.76 -4.77 -1.58
N LEU A 15 -1.89 -6.08 -1.35
CA LEU A 15 -3.06 -6.89 -1.72
C LEU A 15 -4.08 -6.92 -0.58
N GLY A 16 -5.30 -6.46 -0.83
CA GLY A 16 -6.30 -6.23 0.21
C GLY A 16 -5.99 -4.96 1.01
N CYS A 17 -5.67 -3.87 0.30
CA CYS A 17 -5.16 -2.65 0.92
C CYS A 17 -6.17 -1.95 1.87
N GLY A 18 -7.46 -2.29 1.79
CA GLY A 18 -8.49 -1.75 2.67
C GLY A 18 -8.54 -0.21 2.58
N TRP A 19 -8.49 0.45 3.74
CA TRP A 19 -8.41 1.91 3.85
C TRP A 19 -6.96 2.46 3.73
N GLY A 20 -6.00 1.61 3.34
CA GLY A 20 -4.66 2.01 2.91
C GLY A 20 -3.56 1.96 3.98
N THR A 21 -3.75 1.33 5.15
CA THR A 21 -2.76 1.39 6.26
C THR A 21 -1.31 1.13 5.81
N PHE A 22 -1.05 0.08 5.02
CA PHE A 22 0.30 -0.23 4.56
C PHE A 22 0.75 0.64 3.39
N CYS A 23 -0.17 0.97 2.48
CA CYS A 23 0.06 1.99 1.45
C CYS A 23 0.64 3.26 2.06
N TRP A 24 0.06 3.75 3.15
CA TRP A 24 0.52 4.95 3.86
C TRP A 24 1.80 4.76 4.63
N LEU A 25 1.90 3.66 5.39
CA LEU A 25 3.09 3.37 6.21
C LEU A 25 4.36 3.27 5.35
N LEU A 26 4.22 2.77 4.12
CA LEU A 26 5.34 2.52 3.21
C LEU A 26 5.55 3.63 2.18
N ALA A 27 4.60 4.55 2.00
CA ALA A 27 4.65 5.59 0.96
C ALA A 27 5.97 6.37 0.94
N ASP A 28 6.49 6.76 2.11
CA ASP A 28 7.74 7.52 2.23
C ASP A 28 9.00 6.64 2.32
N ARG A 29 8.83 5.31 2.39
CA ARG A 29 9.92 4.34 2.57
C ARG A 29 10.36 3.71 1.25
N VAL A 30 9.44 3.53 0.32
CA VAL A 30 9.66 2.77 -0.91
C VAL A 30 9.64 3.65 -2.14
N LYS A 31 10.11 3.14 -3.28
CA LYS A 31 10.09 3.90 -4.53
C LYS A 31 8.68 4.19 -5.01
N HIS A 32 7.81 3.20 -4.90
CA HIS A 32 6.41 3.28 -5.28
C HIS A 32 5.60 2.18 -4.61
N ILE A 33 4.36 2.47 -4.23
CA ILE A 33 3.42 1.49 -3.72
C ILE A 33 2.08 1.61 -4.44
N THR A 34 1.51 0.47 -4.84
CA THR A 34 0.16 0.35 -5.38
C THR A 34 -0.70 -0.47 -4.42
N GLY A 35 -1.81 0.10 -3.98
CA GLY A 35 -2.84 -0.64 -3.24
C GLY A 35 -3.87 -1.26 -4.17
N LEU A 36 -4.22 -2.51 -3.92
CA LEU A 36 -5.28 -3.23 -4.62
C LEU A 36 -6.27 -3.77 -3.60
N ASP A 37 -7.55 -3.49 -3.78
CA ASP A 37 -8.64 -4.10 -3.02
C ASP A 37 -9.79 -4.43 -3.97
N PHE A 38 -10.54 -5.49 -3.65
CA PHE A 38 -11.73 -5.89 -4.40
C PHE A 38 -12.92 -4.98 -4.11
N SER A 39 -12.99 -4.42 -2.89
CA SER A 39 -14.07 -3.54 -2.46
C SER A 39 -13.84 -2.12 -2.98
N GLU A 40 -14.70 -1.66 -3.89
CA GLU A 40 -14.68 -0.25 -4.35
C GLU A 40 -14.85 0.75 -3.20
N ASN A 41 -15.62 0.39 -2.17
CA ASN A 41 -15.77 1.20 -0.97
C ASN A 41 -14.43 1.35 -0.23
N SER A 42 -13.64 0.27 -0.13
CA SER A 42 -12.31 0.30 0.47
C SER A 42 -11.38 1.21 -0.32
N VAL A 43 -11.34 1.04 -1.65
CA VAL A 43 -10.52 1.88 -2.54
C VAL A 43 -10.93 3.35 -2.45
N THR A 44 -12.23 3.65 -2.39
CA THR A 44 -12.73 5.02 -2.24
C THR A 44 -12.26 5.63 -0.92
N LEU A 45 -12.46 4.92 0.19
CA LEU A 45 -12.03 5.38 1.52
C LEU A 45 -10.51 5.56 1.60
N CYS A 46 -9.75 4.65 0.96
CA CYS A 46 -8.30 4.79 0.85
C CYS A 46 -7.92 6.06 0.09
N LYS A 47 -8.61 6.39 -1.00
CA LYS A 47 -8.33 7.59 -1.80
C LYS A 47 -8.76 8.89 -1.12
N GLU A 48 -9.81 8.89 -0.31
CA GLU A 48 -10.27 10.09 0.42
C GLU A 48 -9.29 10.55 1.51
N LYS A 49 -8.37 9.67 1.94
CA LYS A 49 -7.26 10.04 2.84
C LYS A 49 -6.02 10.57 2.11
N LEU A 50 -6.02 10.61 0.76
CA LEU A 50 -5.01 11.33 -0.05
C LEU A 50 -5.21 12.85 0.05
#